data_AF-A0AAQ4CR40-F1
#
_entry.id   AF-A0AAQ4CR40-F1
#
_cell.length_a   1.000
_cell.length_b   1.000
_cell.length_c   1.000
_cell.angle_alpha   90.00
_cell.angle_beta   90.00
_cell.angle_gamma   90.00
#
_symmetry.space_group_name_H-M   'P 1'
#
loop_
_entity.id
_entity.type
_entity.pdbx_description
1 polymer ?
#
loop_
_entity_poly.entity_id
_entity_poly.type
_entity_poly.pdbx_seq_one_letter_code
_entity_poly.pdbx_strand_id
1 'polypeptide(L)' 'MLTHGVIKALRLGFNVVLVNPKGTTNSEDHDRVMREKGFDRHTASAYLIALKGLVMLNDIK' A
#
# COMPACT_ATOMS: atom_id res chain seq x y z
N MET A 1 -15.44 4.51 -5.36
CA MET A 1 -14.05 4.75 -5.79
C MET A 1 -13.25 3.45 -5.99
N LEU A 2 -13.20 2.53 -5.01
CA LEU A 2 -12.40 1.30 -5.10
C LEU A 2 -12.71 0.47 -6.36
N THR A 3 -13.98 0.12 -6.59
CA THR A 3 -14.41 -0.68 -7.75
C THR A 3 -13.99 -0.06 -9.08
N HIS A 4 -14.07 1.26 -9.20
CA HIS A 4 -13.64 1.97 -10.41
C HIS A 4 -12.14 1.80 -10.66
N GLY A 5 -11.31 1.97 -9.62
CA GLY A 5 -9.86 1.81 -9.72
C GLY A 5 -9.47 0.38 -10.08
N VAL A 6 -10.09 -0.61 -9.44
CA VAL A 6 -9.84 -2.04 -9.72
C VAL A 6 -10.21 -2.38 -11.17
N ILE A 7 -11.40 -1.98 -11.64
CA ILE A 7 -11.83 -2.27 -13.02
C ILE A 7 -10.89 -1.60 -14.04
N LYS A 8 -10.48 -0.35 -13.82
CA LYS A 8 -9.54 0.33 -14.73
C LYS A 8 -8.18 -0.37 -14.76
N ALA A 9 -7.63 -0.76 -13.61
CA ALA A 9 -6.33 -1.43 -13.54
C ALA A 9 -6.35 -2.78 -14.26
N LEU A 10 -7.41 -3.58 -14.06
CA LEU A 10 -7.59 -4.86 -14.76
C LEU A 10 -7.71 -4.68 -16.28
N ARG A 11 -8.44 -3.64 -16.75
CA ARG A 11 -8.54 -3.34 -18.20
C ARG A 11 -7.21 -2.97 -18.84
N LEU A 12 -6.26 -2.46 -18.06
CA LEU A 12 -4.90 -2.14 -18.51
C LEU A 12 -3.94 -3.34 -18.40
N GLY A 13 -4.43 -4.51 -17.96
CA GLY A 13 -3.61 -5.73 -17.82
C GLY A 13 -2.77 -5.78 -16.55
N PHE A 14 -3.05 -4.91 -15.56
CA PHE A 14 -2.35 -4.97 -14.27
C PHE A 14 -2.91 -6.07 -13.36
N ASN A 15 -2.02 -6.73 -12.64
CA ASN A 15 -2.40 -7.59 -11.53
C ASN A 15 -2.76 -6.73 -10.31
N VAL A 16 -3.99 -6.89 -9.81
CA VAL A 16 -4.50 -6.11 -8.69
C VAL A 16 -4.44 -6.95 -7.41
N VAL A 17 -3.74 -6.42 -6.40
CA VAL A 17 -3.69 -7.01 -5.05
C VAL A 17 -4.47 -6.11 -4.10
N LEU A 18 -5.46 -6.69 -3.43
CA LEU A 18 -6.22 -5.99 -2.40
C LEU A 18 -5.51 -6.14 -1.05
N VAL A 19 -5.13 -5.00 -0.46
CA VAL A 19 -4.41 -4.94 0.82
C VAL A 19 -5.25 -4.20 1.84
N ASN A 20 -5.36 -4.75 3.06
CA ASN A 20 -6.05 -4.08 4.15
C ASN A 20 -5.19 -2.91 4.69
N PRO A 21 -5.66 -1.65 4.63
CA PRO A 21 -4.90 -0.48 5.05
C PRO A 21 -4.78 -0.32 6.57
N LYS A 22 -5.43 -1.16 7.37
CA LYS A 22 -5.35 -1.09 8.84
C LYS A 22 -3.89 -1.10 9.30
N GLY A 23 -3.52 -0.09 10.08
CA GLY A 23 -2.17 0.09 10.64
C GLY A 23 -1.19 0.92 9.80
N THR A 24 -1.64 1.64 8.76
CA THR A 24 -0.75 2.36 7.81
C THR A 24 -0.66 3.87 7.99
N THR A 25 -1.48 4.49 8.85
CA THR A 25 -1.52 5.96 9.09
C THR A 25 -1.34 6.36 10.57
N ASN A 26 -1.53 5.42 11.50
CA ASN A 26 -1.38 5.65 12.94
C ASN A 26 -0.59 4.48 13.53
N SER A 27 0.67 4.38 13.14
CA SER A 27 1.60 3.34 13.58
C SER A 27 3.00 3.93 13.71
N GLU A 28 3.81 3.35 14.59
CA GLU A 28 5.21 3.78 14.76
C GLU A 28 5.99 3.68 13.44
N ASP A 29 5.68 2.65 12.63
CA ASP A 29 6.26 2.49 11.30
C ASP A 29 5.92 3.65 10.36
N HIS A 30 4.71 4.22 10.46
CA HIS A 30 4.31 5.39 9.68
C HIS A 30 5.17 6.61 10.03
N ASP A 31 5.29 6.92 11.31
CA ASP A 31 6.09 8.06 11.79
C ASP A 31 7.58 7.85 11.53
N ARG A 32 8.04 6.59 11.57
CA ARG A 32 9.42 6.24 11.24
C ARG A 32 9.70 6.48 9.75
N VAL A 33 8.88 5.97 8.84
CA VAL A 33 9.12 6.17 7.40
C VAL A 33 8.97 7.63 6.98
N MET A 34 8.07 8.41 7.60
CA MET A 34 7.99 9.85 7.37
C MET A 34 9.30 10.57 7.74
N ARG A 35 9.87 10.26 8.92
CA ARG A 35 11.10 10.89 9.39
C ARG A 35 12.34 10.42 8.63
N GLU A 36 12.50 9.11 8.43
CA GLU A 36 13.70 8.53 7.83
C GLU A 36 13.77 8.70 6.32
N LYS A 37 12.61 8.62 5.63
CA LYS A 37 12.54 8.75 4.17
C LYS A 37 12.12 10.13 3.69
N GLY A 38 11.73 11.02 4.62
CA GLY A 38 11.22 12.35 4.29
C GLY A 38 9.86 12.33 3.57
N PHE A 39 9.08 11.26 3.76
CA PHE A 39 7.77 11.12 3.11
C PHE A 39 6.72 12.01 3.78
N ASP A 40 5.84 12.60 2.96
CA ASP A 40 4.60 13.18 3.48
C ASP A 40 3.65 12.07 3.96
N ARG A 41 2.61 12.47 4.70
CA ARG A 41 1.63 11.55 5.30
C ARG A 41 1.00 10.60 4.28
N HIS A 42 0.64 11.08 3.09
CA HIS A 42 -0.01 10.24 2.09
C HIS A 42 0.99 9.27 1.47
N THR A 43 2.19 9.73 1.14
CA THR A 43 3.26 8.88 0.60
C THR A 43 3.66 7.79 1.59
N ALA A 44 3.80 8.12 2.89
CA ALA A 44 4.11 7.15 3.94
C ALA A 44 3.04 6.04 4.05
N SER A 45 1.75 6.40 4.03
CA SER A 45 0.69 5.38 4.04
C SER A 45 0.67 4.53 2.77
N ALA A 46 0.85 5.13 1.58
CA ALA A 46 0.90 4.39 0.33
C ALA A 46 2.10 3.43 0.29
N TYR A 47 3.25 3.86 0.79
CA TYR A 47 4.46 3.06 0.90
C TYR A 47 4.27 1.83 1.80
N LEU A 48 3.66 2.02 2.97
CA LEU A 48 3.37 0.91 3.88
C LEU A 48 2.34 -0.08 3.30
N ILE A 49 1.34 0.40 2.55
CA ILE A 49 0.39 -0.46 1.83
C ILE A 49 1.11 -1.32 0.79
N ALA A 50 2.02 -0.72 0.01
CA ALA A 50 2.82 -1.42 -0.98
C ALA A 50 3.70 -2.50 -0.34
N LEU A 51 4.42 -2.16 0.75
CA LEU A 51 5.23 -3.12 1.51
C LEU A 51 4.40 -4.30 2.02
N LYS A 52 3.24 -4.02 2.61
CA LYS A 52 2.34 -5.07 3.09
C LYS A 52 1.86 -5.98 1.97
N GLY A 53 1.54 -5.42 0.80
CA GLY A 53 1.17 -6.20 -0.39
C GLY A 53 2.31 -7.09 -0.88
N LEU A 54 3.55 -6.60 -0.87
CA LEU A 54 4.73 -7.38 -1.26
C LEU A 54 4.99 -8.55 -0.31
N VAL A 55 4.84 -8.36 1.00
CA VAL A 55 4.97 -9.46 1.98
C VAL A 55 3.91 -10.53 1.72
N MET A 56 2.65 -10.14 1.55
CA MET A 56 1.56 -11.08 1.24
C MET A 56 1.83 -11.90 -0.04
N LEU A 57 2.40 -11.28 -1.08
CA LEU A 57 2.77 -11.98 -2.32
C LEU A 57 3.91 -12.98 -2.12
N ASN A 58 4.85 -12.67 -1.22
CA ASN A 58 5.97 -13.55 -0.91
C ASN A 58 5.53 -14.77 -0.09
N ASP A 59 4.54 -14.61 0.80
CA ASP A 59 4.00 -15.69 1.63
C ASP A 59 3.12 -16.68 0.85
N ILE A 60 2.68 -16.32 -0.36
CA ILE A 60 1.87 -17.19 -1.25
C ILE A 60 2.76 -18.09 -2.11
N LYS A 61 4.07 -17.84 -2.16
CA LYS A 61 5.06 -18.56 -2.98
C LYS A 61 5.64 -19.75 -2.24
#